data_AF-A0A1R0H9F0-F1
#
_entry.id   AF-A0A1R0H9F0-F1
#
_cell.length_a   1.000
_cell.length_b   1.000
_cell.length_c   1.000
_cell.angle_alpha   90.00
_cell.angle_beta   90.00
_cell.angle_gamma   90.00
#
_symmetry.space_group_name_H-M   'P 1'
#
loop_
_entity.id
_entity.type
_entity.pdbx_description
1 polymer ?
#
loop_
_entity_poly.entity_id
_entity_poly.type
_entity_poly.pdbx_seq_one_letter_code
_entity_poly.pdbx_strand_id
1 'polypeptide(L)'
;MPFSIIYTIALFPPLLEDLESQKGLLDDTGRVRLLYMLGYFTNAFVNVYKIQRRQVNVLNMRRDFGDEDDEILDFPYISQIVNQGGIGMCLRQISDGMDSANWSQTQASMYCFRSMLRVVNEMSKSINPDFKDLSSFIQNNLFYDGGVMDLMVKVSSSFKQSKQTLG
;
A
#
# COMPACT_ATOMS: atom_id res chain seq x y z
N MET A 1 -2.09 9.22 22.11
CA MET A 1 -1.30 8.90 20.90
C MET A 1 -2.08 8.54 19.62
N PRO A 2 -3.37 8.15 19.60
CA PRO A 2 -4.03 7.80 18.33
C PRO A 2 -4.35 9.02 17.45
N PHE A 3 -4.54 10.19 18.05
CA PHE A 3 -4.91 11.42 17.32
C PHE A 3 -3.88 11.89 16.29
N SER A 4 -2.56 11.82 16.56
CA SER A 4 -1.55 12.27 15.58
C SER A 4 -1.49 11.39 14.32
N ILE A 5 -1.80 10.11 14.46
CA ILE A 5 -1.76 9.17 13.33
C ILE A 5 -2.93 9.49 12.38
N ILE A 6 -4.12 9.76 12.92
CA ILE A 6 -5.33 10.08 12.13
C ILE A 6 -5.14 11.36 11.27
N TYR A 7 -4.52 12.41 11.81
CA TYR A 7 -4.26 13.63 11.03
C TYR A 7 -3.23 13.45 9.92
N THR A 8 -2.25 12.55 10.11
CA THR A 8 -1.26 12.26 9.05
C THR A 8 -1.94 11.50 7.91
N ILE A 9 -2.97 10.71 8.20
CA ILE A 9 -3.73 9.91 7.22
C ILE A 9 -4.56 10.78 6.27
N ALA A 10 -5.26 11.79 6.80
CA ALA A 10 -6.09 12.69 6.00
C ALA A 10 -5.29 13.49 4.95
N LEU A 11 -3.96 13.57 5.11
CA LEU A 11 -3.06 14.24 4.19
C LEU A 11 -2.79 13.42 2.91
N PHE A 12 -2.95 12.09 2.95
CA PHE A 12 -2.47 11.21 1.88
C PHE A 12 -3.32 11.18 0.60
N PRO A 13 -4.66 11.16 0.64
CA PRO A 13 -5.45 11.23 -0.58
C PRO A 13 -5.18 12.53 -1.39
N PRO A 14 -5.13 13.73 -0.77
CA PRO A 14 -4.68 14.95 -1.44
C PRO A 14 -3.25 14.86 -1.95
N LEU A 15 -2.33 14.25 -1.19
CA LEU A 15 -0.94 14.03 -1.63
C LEU A 15 -0.83 13.06 -2.82
N LEU A 16 -1.74 12.10 -2.95
CA LEU A 16 -1.80 11.16 -4.07
C LEU A 16 -2.31 11.88 -5.33
N GLU A 17 -3.38 12.66 -5.20
CA GLU A 17 -3.87 13.56 -6.25
C GLU A 17 -2.82 14.59 -6.64
N ASP A 18 -2.09 15.17 -5.68
CA ASP A 18 -0.97 16.08 -5.94
C ASP A 18 0.20 15.35 -6.60
N LEU A 19 0.50 14.09 -6.28
CA LEU A 19 1.54 13.32 -6.97
C LEU A 19 1.16 13.06 -8.44
N GLU A 20 -0.10 12.78 -8.73
CA GLU A 20 -0.60 12.60 -10.09
C GLU A 20 -0.71 13.94 -10.85
N SER A 21 -1.18 15.00 -10.18
CA SER A 21 -1.40 16.35 -10.72
C SER A 21 -0.09 17.14 -10.89
N GLN A 22 0.84 17.03 -9.95
CA GLN A 22 2.14 17.72 -9.93
C GLN A 22 3.29 16.86 -10.48
N LYS A 23 3.00 15.80 -11.26
CA LYS A 23 4.02 14.91 -11.86
C LYS A 23 5.15 15.68 -12.58
N GLY A 24 4.87 16.89 -13.08
CA GLY A 24 5.84 17.77 -13.75
C GLY A 24 6.58 18.79 -12.86
N LEU A 25 6.18 19.00 -11.60
CA LEU A 25 6.75 20.01 -10.70
C LEU A 25 7.65 19.41 -9.62
N LEU A 26 7.49 18.12 -9.33
CA LEU A 26 8.31 17.41 -8.33
C LEU A 26 9.67 17.03 -8.91
N ASP A 27 10.73 17.52 -8.27
CA ASP A 27 12.09 17.04 -8.44
C ASP A 27 12.16 15.51 -8.21
N ASP A 28 13.13 14.86 -8.86
CA ASP A 28 13.31 13.41 -8.79
C ASP A 28 13.49 12.94 -7.34
N THR A 29 14.18 13.74 -6.53
CA THR A 29 14.35 13.51 -5.09
C THR A 29 13.01 13.53 -4.34
N GLY A 30 12.16 14.51 -4.65
CA GLY A 30 10.85 14.67 -4.03
C GLY A 30 9.93 13.48 -4.32
N ARG A 31 9.94 13.02 -5.58
CA ARG A 31 9.17 11.85 -6.02
C ARG A 31 9.58 10.58 -5.28
N VAL A 32 10.87 10.30 -5.19
CA VAL A 32 11.40 9.14 -4.47
C VAL A 32 11.01 9.18 -2.99
N ARG A 33 11.15 10.34 -2.34
CA ARG A 33 10.75 10.52 -0.93
C ARG A 33 9.26 10.27 -0.73
N LEU A 34 8.42 10.78 -1.61
CA LEU A 34 6.96 10.61 -1.52
C LEU A 34 6.57 9.13 -1.70
N LEU A 35 7.17 8.42 -2.65
CA LEU A 35 6.96 6.97 -2.82
C LEU A 35 7.37 6.18 -1.58
N TYR A 36 8.51 6.50 -0.97
CA TYR A 36 8.94 5.88 0.29
C TYR A 36 8.00 6.21 1.45
N MET A 37 7.58 7.47 1.60
CA MET A 37 6.62 7.87 2.63
C MET A 37 5.31 7.12 2.47
N LEU A 38 4.74 7.11 1.27
CA LEU A 38 3.51 6.38 0.98
C LEU A 38 3.66 4.91 1.34
N GLY A 39 4.72 4.24 0.86
CA GLY A 39 4.99 2.85 1.20
C GLY A 39 5.20 2.60 2.70
N TYR A 40 5.87 3.52 3.39
CA TYR A 40 6.18 3.39 4.82
C TYR A 40 4.93 3.52 5.66
N PHE A 41 4.15 4.59 5.45
CA PHE A 41 2.92 4.82 6.18
C PHE A 41 1.92 3.70 5.89
N THR A 42 1.75 3.29 4.63
CA THR A 42 0.88 2.16 4.28
C THR A 42 1.28 0.88 5.03
N ASN A 43 2.56 0.57 5.09
CA ASN A 43 3.05 -0.59 5.83
C ASN A 43 2.90 -0.44 7.35
N ALA A 44 3.14 0.75 7.90
CA ALA A 44 2.94 1.04 9.31
C ALA A 44 1.47 0.86 9.69
N PHE A 45 0.53 1.31 8.87
CA PHE A 45 -0.91 1.11 9.07
C PHE A 45 -1.29 -0.36 9.11
N VAL A 46 -0.80 -1.16 8.18
CA VAL A 46 -1.02 -2.61 8.20
C VAL A 46 -0.52 -3.23 9.51
N ASN A 47 0.63 -2.79 10.01
CA ASN A 47 1.18 -3.31 11.26
C ASN A 47 0.37 -2.88 12.48
N VAL A 48 -0.04 -1.60 12.55
CA VAL A 48 -0.93 -1.10 13.61
C VAL A 48 -2.24 -1.87 13.60
N TYR A 49 -2.85 -2.04 12.43
CA TYR A 49 -4.06 -2.82 12.26
C TYR A 49 -3.91 -4.26 12.75
N LYS A 50 -2.81 -4.93 12.38
CA LYS A 50 -2.52 -6.30 12.85
C LYS A 50 -2.39 -6.38 14.36
N ILE A 51 -1.76 -5.40 15.00
CA ILE A 51 -1.61 -5.34 16.45
C ILE A 51 -2.99 -5.16 17.09
N GLN A 52 -3.79 -4.22 16.60
CA GLN A 52 -5.14 -3.97 17.11
C GLN A 52 -6.05 -5.20 16.94
N ARG A 53 -6.06 -5.85 15.77
CA ARG A 53 -6.80 -7.09 15.53
C ARG A 53 -6.38 -8.21 16.47
N ARG A 54 -5.07 -8.36 16.76
CA ARG A 54 -4.59 -9.34 17.73
C ARG A 54 -5.08 -9.03 19.15
N GLN A 55 -5.09 -7.75 19.54
CA GLN A 55 -5.58 -7.32 20.84
C GLN A 55 -7.08 -7.59 20.98
N VAL A 56 -7.90 -7.24 19.98
CA VAL A 56 -9.33 -7.53 19.96
C VAL A 56 -9.58 -9.03 20.00
N ASN A 57 -8.87 -9.84 19.19
CA ASN A 57 -9.02 -11.29 19.24
C ASN A 57 -8.69 -11.89 20.63
N VAL A 58 -7.68 -11.35 21.33
CA VAL A 58 -7.33 -11.79 22.69
C VAL A 58 -8.38 -11.34 23.72
N LEU A 59 -8.95 -10.14 23.55
CA LEU A 59 -10.03 -9.63 24.40
C LEU A 59 -11.34 -10.40 24.17
N ASN A 60 -11.70 -10.70 22.91
CA ASN A 60 -12.88 -11.48 22.54
C ASN A 60 -12.75 -12.94 22.96
N MET A 61 -11.54 -13.54 22.95
CA MET A 61 -11.31 -14.85 23.56
C MET A 61 -11.49 -14.87 25.09
N ARG A 62 -11.49 -13.71 25.76
CA ARG A 62 -11.75 -13.58 27.21
C ARG A 62 -13.18 -13.20 27.54
N ARG A 63 -13.93 -12.61 26.60
CA ARG A 63 -15.35 -12.29 26.73
C ARG A 63 -16.17 -13.38 26.06
N ASP A 64 -16.40 -14.47 26.79
CA ASP A 64 -17.59 -15.29 26.57
C ASP A 64 -18.81 -14.39 26.85
N PHE A 65 -19.87 -14.49 26.05
CA PHE A 65 -21.10 -13.66 26.06
C PHE A 65 -21.04 -12.28 25.37
N GLY A 66 -21.50 -12.25 24.10
CA GLY A 66 -22.83 -11.70 23.80
C GLY A 66 -23.04 -10.19 23.67
N ASP A 67 -22.08 -9.39 23.18
CA ASP A 67 -22.37 -8.02 22.72
C ASP A 67 -21.98 -7.87 21.23
N GLU A 68 -22.97 -7.50 20.40
CA GLU A 68 -22.92 -7.42 18.93
C GLU A 68 -22.25 -6.15 18.37
N ASP A 69 -21.71 -5.28 19.22
CA ASP A 69 -20.98 -4.09 18.78
C ASP A 69 -19.46 -4.35 18.88
N ASP A 70 -18.97 -5.27 18.05
CA ASP A 70 -17.54 -5.32 17.74
C ASP A 70 -17.15 -3.94 17.18
N GLU A 71 -16.35 -3.15 17.92
CA GLU A 71 -15.69 -1.94 17.40
C GLU A 71 -14.94 -2.35 16.13
N ILE A 72 -15.59 -2.13 14.98
CA ILE A 72 -15.09 -2.56 13.69
C ILE A 72 -13.85 -1.70 13.41
N LEU A 73 -12.68 -2.28 13.67
CA LEU A 73 -11.42 -1.76 13.16
C LEU A 73 -11.50 -1.89 11.64
N ASP A 74 -11.91 -0.80 11.00
CA ASP A 74 -12.08 -0.72 9.56
C ASP A 74 -10.86 -0.08 8.89
N PHE A 75 -10.75 -0.26 7.57
CA PHE A 75 -9.70 0.29 6.71
C PHE A 75 -10.04 1.63 6.03
N PRO A 76 -11.01 2.46 6.49
CA PRO A 76 -11.74 3.37 5.62
C PRO A 76 -10.87 4.43 4.96
N TYR A 77 -9.75 4.78 5.57
CA TYR A 77 -8.84 5.78 5.02
C TYR A 77 -7.75 5.19 4.12
N ILE A 78 -7.26 3.97 4.42
CA ILE A 78 -6.22 3.37 3.58
C ILE A 78 -6.80 2.76 2.31
N SER A 79 -8.07 2.36 2.32
CA SER A 79 -8.79 1.94 1.11
C SER A 79 -8.92 3.07 0.07
N GLN A 80 -8.85 4.34 0.49
CA GLN A 80 -8.85 5.48 -0.44
C GLN A 80 -7.55 5.57 -1.24
N ILE A 81 -6.43 5.15 -0.64
CA ILE A 81 -5.10 5.14 -1.27
C ILE A 81 -4.89 3.82 -2.02
N VAL A 82 -5.32 2.71 -1.42
CA VAL A 82 -5.17 1.36 -1.95
C VAL A 82 -6.43 0.98 -2.72
N ASN A 83 -6.59 1.63 -3.86
CA ASN A 83 -7.60 1.33 -4.87
C ASN A 83 -6.91 1.03 -6.23
N GLN A 84 -7.70 0.76 -7.27
CA GLN A 84 -7.17 0.49 -8.61
C GLN A 84 -6.32 1.65 -9.15
N GLY A 85 -6.69 2.90 -8.87
CA GLY A 85 -5.95 4.09 -9.29
C GLY A 85 -4.57 4.17 -8.64
N GLY A 86 -4.50 4.07 -7.30
CA GLY A 86 -3.24 4.10 -6.56
C GLY A 86 -2.29 2.96 -6.93
N ILE A 87 -2.83 1.75 -7.15
CA ILE A 87 -2.04 0.60 -7.64
C ILE A 87 -1.54 0.85 -9.06
N GLY A 88 -2.39 1.33 -9.96
CA GLY A 88 -2.01 1.66 -11.34
C GLY A 88 -0.98 2.79 -11.40
N MET A 89 -1.04 3.76 -10.48
CA MET A 89 -0.02 4.81 -10.33
C MET A 89 1.33 4.21 -9.93
N CYS A 90 1.37 3.33 -8.92
CA CYS A 90 2.61 2.65 -8.54
C CYS A 90 3.21 1.81 -9.67
N LEU A 91 2.39 1.06 -10.40
CA LEU A 91 2.84 0.27 -11.55
C LEU A 91 3.44 1.15 -12.65
N ARG A 92 2.80 2.29 -12.97
CA ARG A 92 3.35 3.29 -13.89
C ARG A 92 4.70 3.81 -13.42
N GLN A 93 4.86 4.14 -12.13
CA GLN A 93 6.13 4.62 -11.58
C GLN A 93 7.25 3.55 -11.62
N ILE A 94 6.91 2.27 -11.47
CA ILE A 94 7.85 1.16 -11.65
C ILE A 94 8.31 1.09 -13.11
N SER A 95 7.38 1.16 -14.06
CA SER A 95 7.71 1.16 -15.50
C SER A 95 8.57 2.37 -15.88
N ASP A 96 8.14 3.59 -15.52
CA ASP A 96 8.87 4.83 -15.79
C ASP A 96 10.30 4.79 -15.22
N GLY A 97 10.47 4.28 -13.99
CA GLY A 97 11.78 4.11 -13.36
C GLY A 97 12.66 3.08 -14.08
N MET A 98 12.07 1.98 -14.55
CA MET A 98 12.78 0.96 -15.33
C MET A 98 13.24 1.49 -16.69
N ASP A 99 12.38 2.22 -17.39
CA ASP A 99 12.67 2.71 -18.74
C ASP A 99 13.70 3.87 -18.72
N SER A 100 13.72 4.66 -17.65
CA SER A 100 14.74 5.69 -17.40
C SER A 100 16.01 5.18 -16.71
N ALA A 101 16.10 3.87 -16.41
CA ALA A 101 17.16 3.26 -15.61
C ALA A 101 17.38 3.93 -14.22
N ASN A 102 16.35 4.58 -13.68
CA ASN A 102 16.37 5.18 -12.35
C ASN A 102 16.02 4.14 -11.28
N TRP A 103 17.03 3.37 -10.88
CA TRP A 103 16.89 2.32 -9.87
C TRP A 103 16.35 2.82 -8.53
N SER A 104 16.64 4.07 -8.14
CA SER A 104 16.14 4.63 -6.89
C SER A 104 14.62 4.80 -6.91
N GLN A 105 14.08 5.29 -8.01
CA GLN A 105 12.64 5.40 -8.25
C GLN A 105 12.00 4.01 -8.36
N THR A 106 12.61 3.08 -9.10
CA THR A 106 12.11 1.71 -9.21
C THR A 106 12.01 1.03 -7.85
N GLN A 107 13.06 1.11 -7.02
CA GLN A 107 13.07 0.52 -5.67
C GLN A 107 12.01 1.16 -4.75
N ALA A 108 11.91 2.49 -4.74
CA ALA A 108 10.89 3.20 -3.96
C ALA A 108 9.46 2.82 -4.39
N SER A 109 9.23 2.74 -5.70
CA SER A 109 7.94 2.36 -6.28
C SER A 109 7.59 0.90 -5.98
N MET A 110 8.56 -0.01 -6.06
CA MET A 110 8.41 -1.43 -5.68
C MET A 110 8.10 -1.59 -4.19
N TYR A 111 8.76 -0.82 -3.32
CA TYR A 111 8.46 -0.79 -1.90
C TYR A 111 7.02 -0.33 -1.65
N CYS A 112 6.61 0.75 -2.29
CA CYS A 112 5.25 1.27 -2.20
C CYS A 112 4.21 0.26 -2.69
N PHE A 113 4.42 -0.32 -3.88
CA PHE A 113 3.54 -1.35 -4.46
C PHE A 113 3.39 -2.56 -3.53
N ARG A 114 4.49 -3.09 -2.99
CA ARG A 114 4.45 -4.18 -2.02
C ARG A 114 3.65 -3.81 -0.77
N SER A 115 3.78 -2.59 -0.27
CA SER A 115 2.99 -2.11 0.87
C SER A 115 1.50 -2.06 0.55
N MET A 116 1.12 -1.62 -0.66
CA MET A 116 -0.28 -1.65 -1.12
C MET A 116 -0.81 -3.08 -1.21
N LEU A 117 -0.05 -4.03 -1.77
CA LEU A 117 -0.45 -5.44 -1.82
C LEU A 117 -0.67 -6.05 -0.43
N ARG A 118 0.13 -5.64 0.56
CA ARG A 118 -0.08 -6.05 1.95
C ARG A 118 -1.43 -5.58 2.49
N VAL A 119 -1.84 -4.36 2.18
CA VAL A 119 -3.17 -3.85 2.56
C VAL A 119 -4.27 -4.66 1.88
N VAL A 120 -4.17 -4.90 0.57
CA VAL A 120 -5.15 -5.70 -0.18
C VAL A 120 -5.34 -7.09 0.45
N ASN A 121 -4.24 -7.74 0.84
CA ASN A 121 -4.27 -9.03 1.53
C ASN A 121 -4.84 -8.98 2.96
N GLU A 122 -4.78 -7.86 3.66
CA GLU A 122 -5.47 -7.72 4.94
C GLU A 122 -6.95 -7.39 4.77
N MET A 123 -7.30 -6.58 3.75
CA MET A 123 -8.68 -6.27 3.38
C MET A 123 -9.47 -7.54 3.00
N SER A 124 -8.83 -8.50 2.30
CA SER A 124 -9.46 -9.78 1.97
C SER A 124 -9.81 -10.65 3.19
N LYS A 125 -9.19 -10.34 4.34
CA LYS A 125 -9.42 -11.02 5.63
C LYS A 125 -10.29 -10.19 6.58
N SER A 126 -10.80 -9.05 6.11
CA SER A 126 -11.67 -8.18 6.89
C SER A 126 -13.03 -8.85 7.14
N ILE A 127 -13.71 -8.46 8.21
CA ILE A 127 -15.09 -8.86 8.48
C ILE A 127 -16.04 -8.04 7.60
N ASN A 128 -15.69 -6.77 7.35
CA ASN A 128 -16.45 -5.85 6.52
C ASN A 128 -16.50 -6.34 5.05
N PRO A 129 -17.70 -6.58 4.48
CA PRO A 129 -17.88 -7.10 3.13
C PRO A 129 -17.35 -6.14 2.05
N ASP A 130 -17.46 -4.83 2.24
CA ASP A 130 -17.03 -3.84 1.24
C ASP A 130 -15.52 -3.93 0.98
N PHE A 131 -14.72 -4.12 2.04
CA PHE A 131 -13.28 -4.30 1.90
C PHE A 131 -12.90 -5.64 1.29
N LYS A 132 -13.66 -6.69 1.57
CA LYS A 132 -13.47 -8.00 0.92
C LYS A 132 -13.75 -7.91 -0.57
N ASP A 133 -14.84 -7.26 -0.97
CA ASP A 133 -15.22 -7.10 -2.37
C ASP A 133 -14.21 -6.23 -3.12
N LEU A 134 -13.81 -5.10 -2.54
CA LEU A 134 -12.77 -4.24 -3.10
C LEU A 134 -11.43 -4.99 -3.25
N SER A 135 -11.03 -5.76 -2.23
CA SER A 135 -9.80 -6.55 -2.31
C SER A 135 -9.87 -7.63 -3.39
N SER A 136 -11.03 -8.25 -3.57
CA SER A 136 -11.25 -9.30 -4.58
C SER A 136 -11.21 -8.71 -5.98
N PHE A 137 -11.85 -7.55 -6.18
CA PHE A 137 -11.79 -6.78 -7.41
C PHE A 137 -10.35 -6.42 -7.80
N ILE A 138 -9.58 -5.87 -6.86
CA ILE A 138 -8.17 -5.52 -7.10
C ILE A 138 -7.33 -6.75 -7.44
N GLN A 139 -7.48 -7.84 -6.67
CA GLN A 139 -6.72 -9.08 -6.91
C GLN A 139 -7.05 -9.69 -8.27
N ASN A 140 -8.33 -9.71 -8.66
CA ASN A 140 -8.75 -10.21 -9.98
C ASN A 140 -8.12 -9.37 -11.10
N ASN A 141 -8.21 -8.04 -11.02
CA ASN A 141 -7.61 -7.18 -12.03
C ASN A 141 -6.09 -7.38 -12.14
N LEU A 142 -5.39 -7.48 -11.01
CA LEU A 142 -3.94 -7.73 -11.01
C LEU A 142 -3.57 -9.11 -11.56
N PHE A 143 -4.37 -10.14 -11.28
CA PHE A 143 -4.09 -11.50 -11.72
C PHE A 143 -4.29 -11.67 -13.23
N TYR A 144 -5.27 -10.99 -13.82
CA TYR A 144 -5.56 -11.07 -15.25
C TYR A 144 -4.83 -10.02 -16.09
N ASP A 145 -4.16 -9.06 -15.48
CA ASP A 145 -3.31 -8.09 -16.18
C ASP A 145 -1.93 -8.70 -16.47
N GLY A 146 -1.78 -9.23 -17.69
CA GLY A 146 -0.51 -9.78 -18.17
C GLY A 146 0.64 -8.77 -18.15
N GLY A 147 0.36 -7.48 -18.33
CA GLY A 147 1.38 -6.43 -18.31
C GLY A 147 2.01 -6.26 -16.92
N VAL A 148 1.24 -6.48 -15.85
CA VAL A 148 1.77 -6.45 -14.48
C VAL A 148 2.72 -7.61 -14.25
N MET A 149 2.36 -8.82 -14.66
CA MET A 149 3.23 -9.99 -14.52
C MET A 149 4.54 -9.82 -15.31
N ASP A 150 4.46 -9.37 -16.56
CA ASP A 150 5.63 -9.09 -17.39
C ASP A 150 6.53 -8.02 -16.76
N LEU A 151 5.95 -6.95 -16.22
CA LEU A 151 6.70 -5.92 -15.52
C LEU A 151 7.43 -6.47 -14.29
N MET A 152 6.78 -7.32 -13.49
CA MET A 152 7.43 -7.96 -12.32
C MET A 152 8.57 -8.90 -12.73
N VAL A 153 8.42 -9.64 -13.83
CA VAL A 153 9.50 -10.47 -14.40
C VAL A 153 10.65 -9.60 -14.91
N LYS A 154 10.36 -8.50 -15.61
CA LYS A 154 11.37 -7.53 -16.10
C LYS A 154 12.16 -6.93 -14.95
N VAL A 155 11.48 -6.48 -13.87
CA VAL A 155 12.14 -5.92 -12.68
C VAL A 155 13.02 -6.98 -12.01
N SER A 156 12.50 -8.19 -11.82
CA SER A 156 13.22 -9.27 -11.14
C SER A 156 14.46 -9.74 -11.91
N SER A 157 14.35 -9.86 -13.23
CA SER A 157 15.47 -10.26 -14.10
C SER A 157 16.53 -9.16 -14.27
N SER A 158 16.13 -7.89 -14.11
CA SER A 158 17.06 -6.76 -14.21
C SER A 158 17.83 -6.50 -12.91
N PHE A 159 17.50 -7.19 -11.81
CA PHE A 159 18.22 -7.08 -10.56
C PHE A 159 19.65 -7.62 -10.73
N LYS A 160 20.63 -6.70 -10.77
CA LYS A 160 22.05 -7.03 -10.69
C LYS A 160 22.51 -6.86 -9.24
N GLN A 161 23.12 -7.89 -8.68
CA GLN A 161 23.71 -7.84 -7.34
C GLN A 161 24.86 -6.81 -7.33
N SER A 162 24.56 -5.57 -6.95
CA SER A 162 25.58 -4.58 -6.67
C SER A 162 25.99 -4.71 -5.20
N LYS A 163 27.30 -4.55 -4.92
CA LYS A 163 27.92 -4.71 -3.59
C LYS A 163 27.36 -3.78 -2.50
N GLN A 164 26.36 -2.96 -2.80
CA GLN A 164 25.75 -1.97 -1.89
C GLN A 164 24.37 -2.38 -1.34
N THR A 165 23.86 -3.57 -1.66
CA THR A 165 22.52 -4.02 -1.21
C THR A 165 22.51 -4.88 0.06
N LEU A 166 23.68 -5.09 0.68
CA LEU A 166 23.79 -5.59 2.05
C LEU A 166 24.73 -4.66 2.84
N GLY A 167 24.14 -3.67 3.50
CA GLY A 167 24.76 -2.83 4.52
C GLY A 167 23.72 -2.54 5.57
#